data_AF-A0A921DYN7-F1
#
_entry.id   AF-A0A921DYN7-F1
#
_cell.length_a   1.000
_cell.length_b   1.000
_cell.length_c   1.000
_cell.angle_alpha   90.00
_cell.angle_beta   90.00
_cell.angle_gamma   90.00
#
_symmetry.space_group_name_H-M   'P 1'
#
loop_
_entity.id
_entity.type
_entity.pdbx_description
1 polymer ?
#
loop_
_entity_poly.entity_id
_entity_poly.type
_entity_poly.pdbx_seq_one_letter_code
_entity_poly.pdbx_strand_id
1 'polypeptide(L)'
;MNVLELLQEMEFGIKIHSKFDGGDVAVRTLTMQREVILYLIENKKITASDDEKAYYNFVRQYTPKDLYKVAEHYRRSKGNAPLNYQAYR
;
A
#
# COMPACT_ATOMS: atom_id res chain seq x y z
N MET A 1 10.23 2.98 -13.39
CA MET A 1 10.53 2.37 -12.09
C MET A 1 9.91 0.99 -12.04
N ASN A 2 10.56 0.01 -11.43
CA ASN A 2 9.96 -1.31 -11.20
C ASN A 2 9.18 -1.35 -9.88
N VAL A 3 8.39 -2.41 -9.65
CA VAL A 3 7.56 -2.57 -8.44
C VAL A 3 8.40 -2.60 -7.15
N LEU A 4 9.60 -3.17 -7.19
CA LEU A 4 10.50 -3.17 -6.03
C LEU A 4 10.98 -1.76 -5.65
N GLU A 5 11.38 -0.98 -6.64
CA GLU A 5 11.78 0.43 -6.46
C GLU A 5 10.60 1.24 -5.93
N LEU A 6 9.39 1.04 -6.46
CA LEU A 6 8.17 1.68 -5.96
C LEU A 6 7.90 1.33 -4.48
N LEU A 7 8.06 0.06 -4.10
CA LEU A 7 7.95 -0.37 -2.69
C LEU A 7 8.97 0.34 -1.79
N GLN A 8 10.21 0.48 -2.26
CA GLN A 8 11.27 1.17 -1.52
C GLN A 8 10.96 2.67 -1.36
N GLU A 9 10.45 3.33 -2.40
CA GLU A 9 10.00 4.72 -2.31
C GLU A 9 8.86 4.90 -1.30
N MET A 10 7.89 3.97 -1.28
CA MET A 10 6.80 4.01 -0.29
C MET A 10 7.32 3.84 1.14
N GLU A 11 8.22 2.89 1.39
CA GLU A 11 8.86 2.69 2.71
C GLU A 11 9.64 3.92 3.16
N PHE A 12 10.39 4.52 2.23
CA PHE A 12 11.12 5.75 2.49
C PHE A 12 10.17 6.92 2.81
N GLY A 13 9.10 7.07 2.03
CA GLY A 13 8.05 8.06 2.27
C GLY A 13 7.38 7.89 3.64
N ILE A 14 7.04 6.64 4.03
CA ILE A 14 6.50 6.33 5.36
C ILE A 14 7.46 6.80 6.46
N LYS A 15 8.75 6.47 6.34
CA LYS A 15 9.79 6.85 7.32
C LYS A 15 10.00 8.36 7.42
N ILE A 16 9.85 9.08 6.31
CA ILE A 16 9.93 10.54 6.27
C ILE A 16 8.69 11.13 6.93
N HIS A 17 7.51 10.80 6.43
CA HIS A 17 6.25 11.40 6.87
C HIS A 17 5.92 11.08 8.33
N SER A 18 6.36 9.94 8.86
CA SER A 18 6.18 9.61 10.28
C SER A 18 6.90 10.55 11.24
N LYS A 19 7.82 11.40 10.75
CA LYS A 19 8.58 12.35 11.57
C LYS A 19 7.97 13.76 11.58
N PHE A 20 6.98 14.03 10.74
CA PHE A 20 6.37 15.34 10.62
C PHE A 20 5.01 15.36 11.30
N ASP A 21 4.74 16.45 12.02
CA ASP A 21 3.39 16.71 12.53
C ASP A 21 2.42 16.86 11.35
N GLY A 22 1.30 16.14 11.39
CA GLY A 22 0.35 16.05 10.26
C GLY A 22 0.72 15.07 9.14
N GLY A 23 1.83 14.33 9.25
CA GLY A 23 2.24 13.31 8.26
C GLY A 23 1.38 12.04 8.22
N ASP A 24 0.44 11.90 9.16
CA ASP A 24 -0.39 10.71 9.33
C ASP A 24 -1.15 10.28 8.07
N VAL A 25 -1.68 11.25 7.31
CA VAL A 25 -2.45 10.96 6.09
C VAL A 25 -1.56 10.33 5.03
N ALA A 26 -0.34 10.86 4.86
CA ALA A 26 0.64 10.33 3.91
C ALA A 26 1.11 8.94 4.34
N VAL A 27 1.48 8.76 5.62
CA VAL A 27 1.87 7.46 6.19
C VAL A 27 0.78 6.41 5.97
N ARG A 28 -0.48 6.75 6.23
CA ARG A 28 -1.62 5.83 6.04
C ARG A 28 -1.81 5.46 4.58
N THR A 29 -1.76 6.43 3.68
CA THR A 29 -1.95 6.21 2.24
C THR A 29 -0.84 5.32 1.68
N LEU A 30 0.41 5.64 1.98
CA LEU A 30 1.57 4.86 1.54
C LEU A 30 1.56 3.45 2.13
N THR A 31 1.20 3.31 3.42
CA THR A 31 1.06 1.98 4.04
C THR A 31 -0.01 1.17 3.33
N MET A 32 -1.18 1.75 3.05
CA MET A 32 -2.25 1.03 2.33
C MET A 32 -1.76 0.55 0.97
N GLN A 33 -1.14 1.41 0.17
CA GLN A 33 -0.66 1.06 -1.18
C GLN A 33 0.43 -0.03 -1.12
N ARG A 34 1.37 0.09 -0.18
CA ARG A 34 2.40 -0.93 0.07
C ARG A 34 1.81 -2.30 0.36
N GLU A 35 0.81 -2.38 1.24
CA GLU A 35 0.16 -3.64 1.61
C GLU A 35 -0.59 -4.26 0.43
N VAL A 36 -1.21 -3.43 -0.43
CA VAL A 36 -1.81 -3.92 -1.69
C VAL A 36 -0.74 -4.50 -2.61
N ILE A 37 0.39 -3.82 -2.81
CA ILE A 37 1.49 -4.34 -3.64
C ILE A 37 1.96 -5.69 -3.12
N LEU A 38 2.23 -5.79 -1.80
CA LEU A 38 2.69 -7.03 -1.18
C LEU A 38 1.67 -8.17 -1.37
N TYR A 39 0.39 -7.90 -1.17
CA TYR A 39 -0.67 -8.86 -1.44
C TYR A 39 -0.64 -9.36 -2.90
N LEU A 40 -0.48 -8.45 -3.87
CA LEU A 40 -0.47 -8.82 -5.29
C LEU A 40 0.76 -9.66 -5.66
N ILE A 41 1.92 -9.36 -5.09
CA ILE A 41 3.15 -10.15 -5.29
C ILE A 41 2.97 -11.56 -4.72
N GLU A 42 2.50 -11.69 -3.47
CA GLU A 42 2.31 -13.00 -2.83
C GLU A 42 1.27 -13.86 -3.56
N ASN A 43 0.27 -13.23 -4.17
CA ASN A 43 -0.77 -13.90 -4.98
C ASN A 43 -0.41 -14.03 -6.46
N LYS A 44 0.87 -13.77 -6.83
CA LYS A 44 1.41 -13.91 -8.20
C LYS A 44 0.61 -13.13 -9.25
N LYS A 45 0.04 -11.98 -8.87
CA LYS A 45 -0.69 -11.08 -9.77
C LYS A 45 0.22 -10.08 -10.48
N ILE A 46 1.31 -9.71 -9.83
CA ILE A 46 2.44 -8.94 -10.35
C ILE A 46 3.74 -9.51 -9.75
N THR A 47 4.88 -9.13 -10.29
CA THR A 47 6.21 -9.46 -9.76
C THR A 47 6.97 -8.21 -9.33
N ALA A 48 7.97 -8.36 -8.47
CA ALA A 48 8.81 -7.25 -8.02
C ALA A 48 9.63 -6.60 -9.15
N SER A 49 9.92 -7.37 -10.21
CA SER A 49 10.63 -6.91 -11.41
C SER A 49 9.73 -6.28 -12.46
N ASP A 50 8.41 -6.37 -12.32
CA ASP A 50 7.49 -5.75 -13.27
C ASP A 50 7.65 -4.22 -13.23
N ASP A 51 7.33 -3.57 -14.36
CA ASP A 51 7.18 -2.12 -14.41
C ASP A 51 6.07 -1.66 -13.45
N GLU A 52 6.25 -0.54 -12.75
CA GLU A 52 5.27 0.01 -11.82
C GLU A 52 3.87 0.20 -12.44
N LYS A 53 3.78 0.38 -13.76
CA LYS A 53 2.50 0.47 -14.48
C LYS A 53 1.67 -0.79 -14.34
N ALA A 54 2.28 -1.96 -14.14
CA ALA A 54 1.54 -3.20 -13.86
C ALA A 54 0.69 -3.05 -12.60
N TYR A 55 1.26 -2.47 -11.54
CA TYR A 55 0.54 -2.14 -10.31
C TYR A 55 -0.57 -1.13 -10.57
N TYR A 56 -0.26 0.02 -11.18
CA TYR A 56 -1.26 1.08 -11.43
C TYR A 56 -2.41 0.63 -12.35
N ASN A 57 -2.11 -0.19 -13.36
CA ASN A 57 -3.12 -0.78 -14.24
C ASN A 57 -4.05 -1.77 -13.51
N PHE A 58 -3.54 -2.43 -12.47
CA PHE A 58 -4.35 -3.28 -11.61
C PHE A 58 -5.25 -2.43 -10.71
N VAL A 59 -4.68 -1.50 -9.94
CA VAL A 59 -5.42 -0.78 -8.89
C VAL A 59 -6.42 0.24 -9.42
N ARG A 60 -6.23 0.78 -10.63
CA ARG A 60 -7.18 1.71 -11.27
C ARG A 60 -8.59 1.14 -11.50
N GLN A 61 -8.73 -0.19 -11.42
CA GLN A 61 -10.01 -0.90 -11.60
C GLN A 61 -10.82 -0.96 -10.30
N TYR A 62 -10.24 -0.54 -9.18
CA TYR A 62 -10.83 -0.68 -7.84
C TYR A 62 -10.99 0.68 -7.18
N THR A 63 -11.99 0.79 -6.31
CA THR A 63 -12.17 2.02 -5.52
C THR A 63 -11.14 2.09 -4.39
N PRO A 64 -10.83 3.28 -3.85
CA PRO A 64 -10.00 3.39 -2.64
C PRO A 64 -10.49 2.52 -1.47
N LYS A 65 -11.81 2.35 -1.33
CA LYS A 65 -12.43 1.50 -0.32
C LYS A 65 -12.13 0.01 -0.54
N ASP A 66 -12.08 -0.44 -1.79
CA ASP A 66 -11.75 -1.84 -2.11
C ASP A 66 -10.27 -2.12 -1.86
N LEU A 67 -9.40 -1.19 -2.25
CA LEU A 67 -7.96 -1.26 -1.97
C LEU A 67 -7.69 -1.29 -0.45
N TYR A 68 -8.42 -0.49 0.32
CA TYR A 68 -8.35 -0.53 1.79
C TYR A 68 -8.70 -1.91 2.34
N LYS A 69 -9.80 -2.53 1.88
CA LYS A 69 -10.19 -3.88 2.32
C LYS A 69 -9.13 -4.92 2.02
N VAL A 70 -8.49 -4.85 0.86
CA VAL A 70 -7.39 -5.74 0.48
C VAL A 70 -6.19 -5.54 1.42
N ALA A 71 -5.78 -4.30 1.64
CA ALA A 71 -4.69 -3.96 2.54
C ALA A 71 -4.96 -4.41 3.98
N GLU A 72 -6.19 -4.22 4.47
CA GLU A 72 -6.60 -4.63 5.80
C GLU A 72 -6.65 -6.15 5.94
N HIS A 73 -7.21 -6.84 4.95
CA HIS A 73 -7.21 -8.30 4.89
C HIS A 73 -5.79 -8.87 4.94
N TYR A 74 -4.89 -8.31 4.13
CA TYR A 74 -3.50 -8.74 4.07
C TYR A 74 -2.77 -8.49 5.39
N ARG A 75 -2.94 -7.33 6.02
CA ARG A 75 -2.35 -7.06 7.34
C ARG A 75 -2.84 -8.01 8.42
N ARG A 76 -4.15 -8.29 8.45
CA ARG A 76 -4.73 -9.25 9.40
C ARG A 76 -4.16 -10.65 9.19
N SER A 77 -3.98 -11.10 7.95
CA SER A 77 -3.37 -12.41 7.67
C SER A 77 -1.90 -12.50 8.06
N LYS A 78 -1.21 -11.37 8.18
CA LYS A 78 0.19 -11.26 8.67
C LYS A 78 0.30 -10.94 10.17
N GLY A 79 -0.81 -10.84 10.89
CA GLY A 79 -0.81 -10.49 12.32
C GLY A 79 -0.47 -9.03 12.62
N ASN A 80 -0.51 -8.15 11.61
CA ASN A 80 -0.23 -6.73 11.76
C ASN A 80 -1.44 -5.98 12.33
N ALA A 81 -1.19 -4.89 13.04
CA ALA A 81 -2.25 -4.00 13.54
C ALA A 81 -3.13 -3.47 12.39
N PRO A 82 -4.45 -3.30 12.61
CA PRO A 82 -5.36 -2.82 11.57
C PRO A 82 -5.01 -1.42 11.09
N LEU A 83 -5.38 -1.10 9.85
CA LEU A 83 -5.30 0.26 9.32
C LEU A 83 -6.40 1.09 9.99
N ASN A 84 -6.05 1.90 10.99
CA ASN A 84 -7.02 2.68 11.77
C ASN A 84 -7.53 3.90 10.97
N TYR A 85 -8.55 3.69 10.15
CA TYR A 85 -9.13 4.68 9.25
C TYR A 85 -10.35 5.34 9.92
N GLN A 86 -10.14 6.38 10.74
CA GLN A 86 -11.25 7.19 11.27
C GLN A 86 -11.76 8.27 10.28
N ALA A 87 -11.27 8.32 9.04
CA ALA A 87 -11.45 9.49 8.15
C ALA A 87 -12.60 9.39 7.11
N TYR A 88 -13.57 8.49 7.26
CA TYR A 88 -14.80 8.48 6.45
C TYR A 88 -16.05 8.30 7.31
N ARG A 89 -16.18 9.10 8.37
CA ARG A 89 -17.46 9.32 9.04
C ARG A 89 -17.94 10.72 8.75
#